data_AF-A0A9E6AM63-F1
#
_entry.id   AF-A0A9E6AM63-F1
#
_cell.length_a   1.000
_cell.length_b   1.000
_cell.length_c   1.000
_cell.angle_alpha   90.00
_cell.angle_beta   90.00
_cell.angle_gamma   90.00
#
_symmetry.space_group_name_H-M   'P 1'
#
loop_
_entity.id
_entity.type
_entity.pdbx_description
1 polymer ?
#
loop_
_entity_poly.entity_id
_entity_poly.type
_entity_poly.pdbx_seq_one_letter_code
_entity_poly.pdbx_strand_id
1 'polypeptide(L)' 'MAVQMGEMIPASSSQEPIILDGKYALLSVLGKGAFGTVYEAEHLVVGKKAAIKVLHSELSDDEESRSRFVQ' A
#
# COMPACT_ATOMS: atom_id res chain seq x y z
N MET A 1 17.37 33.74 17.36
CA MET A 1 16.53 32.61 17.81
C MET A 1 15.70 32.15 16.63
N ALA A 2 16.02 30.98 16.09
CA ALA A 2 15.16 30.21 15.21
C ALA A 2 15.50 28.75 15.53
N VAL A 3 14.59 28.09 16.25
CA VAL A 3 14.63 26.66 16.55
C VAL A 3 13.49 25.99 15.81
N GLN A 4 13.69 24.69 15.54
CA GLN A 4 12.90 23.71 14.77
C GLN A 4 13.33 23.55 13.30
N MET A 5 13.53 22.34 12.78
CA MET A 5 13.30 20.99 13.31
C MET A 5 13.96 19.97 12.38
N GLY A 6 14.66 18.98 12.96
CA GLY A 6 14.75 17.63 12.40
C GLY A 6 15.84 17.40 11.36
N GLU A 7 17.08 17.23 11.82
CA GLU A 7 18.02 16.34 11.13
C GLU A 7 17.68 14.87 11.45
N MET A 8 18.01 13.97 10.51
CA MET A 8 17.88 12.49 10.47
C MET A 8 16.65 11.98 9.72
N ILE A 9 16.78 11.23 8.61
CA ILE A 9 17.64 10.06 8.33
C ILE A 9 17.93 9.90 6.81
N PRO A 10 19.16 9.55 6.37
CA PRO A 10 19.37 8.99 5.04
C PRO A 10 18.97 7.51 5.04
N ALA A 11 17.81 7.18 4.48
CA ALA A 11 17.43 5.79 4.26
C ALA A 11 18.23 5.22 3.07
N SER A 12 19.42 4.72 3.36
CA SER A 12 20.14 3.78 2.49
C SER A 12 19.32 2.50 2.31
N SER A 13 18.49 2.48 1.28
CA SER A 13 18.07 1.35 0.46
C SER A 13 17.11 1.91 -0.59
N SER A 14 17.49 1.90 -1.87
CA SER A 14 16.77 2.50 -3.00
C SER A 14 15.43 1.83 -3.33
N GLN A 15 14.54 1.73 -2.35
CA GLN A 15 13.18 1.19 -2.50
C GLN A 15 12.23 2.37 -2.36
N GLU A 16 11.87 3.00 -3.48
CA GLU A 16 10.82 4.00 -3.49
C GLU A 16 9.52 3.35 -2.96
N PRO A 17 8.80 4.00 -2.04
CA PRO A 17 7.56 3.44 -1.51
C PRO A 17 6.57 3.24 -2.66
N ILE A 18 5.89 2.09 -2.67
CA ILE A 18 4.86 1.82 -3.67
C ILE A 18 3.67 2.73 -3.38
N ILE A 19 3.42 3.67 -4.28
CA ILE A 19 2.29 4.59 -4.19
C ILE A 19 1.16 4.11 -5.11
N LEU A 20 0.00 3.80 -4.50
CA LEU A 20 -1.21 3.44 -5.21
C LEU A 20 -2.10 4.67 -5.42
N ASP A 21 -2.52 4.86 -6.66
CA ASP A 21 -3.39 5.97 -7.10
C ASP A 21 -2.85 7.38 -6.74
N GLY A 22 -1.55 7.50 -6.48
CA GLY A 22 -0.95 8.74 -5.98
C GLY A 22 -1.40 9.16 -4.56
N LYS A 23 -2.17 8.31 -3.86
CA LYS A 23 -2.84 8.66 -2.60
C LYS A 23 -2.42 7.80 -1.43
N TYR A 24 -2.03 6.55 -1.66
CA TYR A 24 -1.74 5.60 -0.60
C TYR A 24 -0.32 5.05 -0.72
N ALA A 25 0.51 5.26 0.29
CA ALA A 25 1.80 4.60 0.40
C ALA A 25 1.63 3.24 1.07
N LEU A 26 2.07 2.16 0.44
CA LEU A 26 2.14 0.85 1.07
C LEU A 26 3.30 0.81 2.08
N LEU A 27 3.00 0.42 3.31
CA LEU A 27 3.94 0.40 4.42
C LEU A 27 4.48 -1.00 4.71
N SER A 28 3.59 -1.97 4.90
CA SER A 28 3.96 -3.32 5.32
C SER A 28 2.89 -4.34 4.96
N VAL A 29 3.23 -5.63 4.91
CA VAL A 29 2.24 -6.70 4.68
C VAL A 29 1.52 -7.02 5.98
N LEU A 30 0.18 -6.93 5.97
CA LEU A 30 -0.68 -7.37 7.08
C LEU A 30 -1.05 -8.85 6.97
N GLY A 31 -1.16 -9.38 5.75
CA GLY A 31 -1.47 -10.79 5.54
C GLY A 31 -1.34 -11.24 4.09
N LYS A 32 -1.11 -12.53 3.90
CA LYS A 32 -1.08 -13.18 2.58
C LYS A 32 -2.12 -14.30 2.57
N GLY A 33 -2.89 -14.40 1.50
CA GLY A 33 -3.89 -15.45 1.32
C GLY A 33 -3.95 -15.92 -0.13
N ALA A 34 -4.81 -16.90 -0.39
CA ALA A 34 -4.97 -17.51 -1.72
C ALA A 34 -5.25 -16.48 -2.82
N PHE A 35 -6.05 -15.45 -2.53
CA PHE A 35 -6.51 -14.47 -3.52
C PHE A 35 -5.65 -13.21 -3.61
N GLY A 36 -4.59 -13.07 -2.81
CA GLY A 36 -3.82 -11.84 -2.77
C GLY A 36 -3.11 -11.55 -1.45
N THR A 37 -2.49 -10.37 -1.40
CA THR A 37 -1.75 -9.85 -0.26
C THR A 37 -2.42 -8.58 0.26
N VAL A 38 -2.66 -8.52 1.58
CA VAL A 38 -3.17 -7.32 2.27
C VAL A 38 -1.98 -6.55 2.83
N TYR A 39 -1.92 -5.26 2.52
CA TYR A 39 -0.91 -4.33 2.99
C TYR A 39 -1.53 -3.30 3.93
N GLU A 40 -0.77 -2.91 4.96
CA GLU A 40 -0.96 -1.65 5.65
C GLU A 40 -0.54 -0.54 4.70
N ALA A 41 -1.40 0.46 4.54
CA ALA A 41 -1.14 1.63 3.73
C ALA A 41 -1.49 2.89 4.51
N GLU A 42 -0.87 4.02 4.15
CA GLU A 42 -1.21 5.33 4.70
C GLU A 42 -1.68 6.25 3.59
N HIS A 43 -2.82 6.91 3.81
CA HIS A 43 -3.30 7.95 2.91
C HIS A 43 -2.43 9.19 3.06
N LEU A 44 -1.67 9.56 2.02
CA LEU A 44 -0.66 10.62 2.04
C LEU A 44 -1.22 12.00 2.43
N VAL A 45 -2.45 12.34 1.99
CA VAL A 45 -3.09 13.63 2.32
C VAL A 45 -3.70 13.66 3.72
N VAL A 46 -4.31 12.55 4.17
CA VAL A 46 -5.14 12.53 5.39
C VAL A 46 -4.38 11.92 6.59
N GLY A 47 -3.25 11.25 6.35
CA GLY A 47 -2.45 10.56 7.39
C GLY A 47 -3.16 9.39 8.04
N LYS A 48 -4.21 8.85 7.42
CA LYS A 48 -4.99 7.74 7.96
C LYS A 48 -4.48 6.41 7.42
N LYS A 49 -4.36 5.43 8.31
CA LYS A 49 -4.05 4.04 7.95
C LYS A 49 -5.25 3.36 7.30
N ALA A 50 -4.98 2.55 6.29
CA ALA A 50 -5.93 1.73 5.56
C ALA A 50 -5.33 0.35 5.28
N ALA A 51 -6.18 -0.65 5.07
CA ALA A 51 -5.76 -1.97 4.60
C ALA A 51 -6.07 -2.09 3.10
N ILE A 52 -5.05 -2.33 2.28
CA ILE A 52 -5.19 -2.48 0.82
C ILE A 52 -4.90 -3.92 0.43
N LYS A 53 -5.88 -4.60 -0.17
CA LYS A 53 -5.73 -5.95 -0.71
C LYS A 53 -5.34 -5.89 -2.18
N VAL A 54 -4.13 -6.35 -2.49
CA VAL A 54 -3.62 -6.51 -3.86
C VAL A 54 -3.85 -7.96 -4.29
N LEU A 55 -4.59 -8.17 -5.37
CA LEU A 55 -4.87 -9.50 -5.90
C LEU A 55 -3.67 -10.05 -6.68
N HIS A 56 -3.43 -11.36 -6.61
CA HIS A 56 -2.37 -11.99 -7.41
C HIS A 56 -2.78 -12.01 -8.89
N SER A 57 -1.86 -11.64 -9.78
CA SER A 57 -2.10 -11.55 -11.23
C SER A 57 -2.50 -12.89 -11.86
N GLU A 58 -2.03 -14.01 -11.30
CA GLU A 58 -2.40 -15.37 -11.74
C GLU A 58 -3.89 -15.72 -11.53
N LEU A 59 -4.63 -14.94 -10.73
CA LEU A 59 -6.07 -15.06 -10.54
C LEU A 59 -6.86 -13.93 -11.24
N SER A 60 -6.15 -13.00 -11.88
CA SER A 60 -6.75 -11.86 -12.58
C SER A 60 -7.02 -12.13 -14.06
N ASP A 61 -6.41 -13.19 -14.61
CA ASP A 61 -6.66 -13.71 -15.97
C ASP A 61 -7.87 -14.66 -16.01
N ASP A 62 -8.34 -15.11 -14.84
CA ASP A 62 -9.55 -15.93 -14.75
C ASP A 62 -10.77 -15.00 -14.72
N GLU A 63 -11.37 -14.85 -15.90
CA GLU A 63 -12.58 -14.08 -16.23
C GLU A 63 -13.77 -14.33 -15.26
N GLU A 64 -13.70 -15.38 -14.44
CA GLU A 64 -14.70 -15.78 -13.44
C GLU A 64 -14.65 -14.96 -12.13
N SER A 65 -13.49 -14.35 -11.77
CA SER A 65 -13.33 -13.62 -10.50
C SER A 65 -13.86 -12.18 -10.51
N ARG A 66 -14.13 -11.59 -11.69
CA ARG A 66 -14.69 -10.23 -11.82
C ARG A 66 -16.17 -10.14 -11.45
N SER A 67 -16.88 -11.27 -11.37
CA SER A 67 -18.34 -11.29 -11.14
C SER A 67 -18.77 -11.27 -9.66
N ARG A 68 -17.84 -11.24 -8.70
CA ARG A 68 -18.15 -11.33 -7.25
C ARG A 68 -17.86 -10.09 -6.40
N PHE A 69 -17.58 -8.94 -7.01
CA PHE A 69 -17.37 -7.66 -6.30
C PHE A 69 -18.35 -6.55 -6.70
N VAL A 70 -19.56 -6.93 -7.14
CA VAL A 70 -20.74 -6.05 -7.18
C VAL A 70 -21.88 -6.70 -6.40
N GLN A 71 -21.90 -6.46 -5.09
CA GLN A 71 -23.12 -6.49 -4.28
C GLN A 71 -23.04 -5.44 -3.19
#